data_AF-A0A0F9PGZ6-F1
#
_entry.id   AF-A0A0F9PGZ6-F1
#
_cell.length_a   1.000
_cell.length_b   1.000
_cell.length_c   1.000
_cell.angle_alpha   90.00
_cell.angle_beta   90.00
_cell.angle_gamma   90.00
#
_symmetry.space_group_name_H-M   'P 1'
#
loop_
_entity.id
_entity.type
_entity.pdbx_description
1 polymer ?
#
loop_
_entity_poly.entity_id
_entity_poly.type
_entity_poly.pdbx_seq_one_letter_code
_entity_poly.pdbx_strand_id
1 'polypeptide(L)' 'MSPSRFHWQDGWYFSRLEDGDVLMENEPLRVVIPAAEWASIVASVTPSGDTAETYSEAVRLHSGNRSAS' A
#
# COMPACT_ATOMS: atom_id res chain seq x y z
N MET A 1 4.89 11.45 13.65
CA MET A 1 4.56 12.36 12.53
C MET A 1 3.31 11.80 11.88
N SER A 2 2.26 12.60 11.67
CA SER A 2 1.09 12.10 10.93
C SER A 2 1.52 11.78 9.49
N PRO A 3 1.20 10.59 8.95
CA PRO A 3 1.63 10.22 7.61
C PRO A 3 1.08 11.21 6.58
N SER A 4 1.88 11.55 5.58
CA SER A 4 1.44 12.40 4.47
C SER A 4 0.31 11.70 3.72
N ARG A 5 -0.88 12.29 3.72
CA ARG A 5 -2.03 11.84 2.94
C ARG A 5 -1.93 12.33 1.50
N PHE A 6 -2.10 11.43 0.54
CA PHE A 6 -2.18 11.72 -0.87
C PHE A 6 -3.66 11.83 -1.28
N HIS A 7 -4.09 13.01 -1.74
CA HIS A 7 -5.42 13.19 -2.31
C HIS A 7 -5.42 12.69 -3.75
N TRP A 8 -6.39 11.83 -4.08
CA TRP A 8 -6.62 11.36 -5.44
C TRP A 8 -7.76 12.14 -6.12
N GLN A 9 -8.96 11.54 -6.22
CA GLN A 9 -10.14 12.15 -6.82
C GLN A 9 -11.38 11.92 -5.96
N ASP A 10 -12.40 12.76 -6.12
CA ASP A 10 -13.72 12.62 -5.50
C ASP A 10 -13.69 12.45 -3.97
N GLY A 11 -12.74 13.09 -3.29
CA GLY A 11 -12.60 13.01 -1.84
C GLY A 11 -11.88 11.76 -1.33
N TRP A 12 -11.33 10.93 -2.23
CA TRP A 12 -10.47 9.81 -1.84
C TRP A 12 -9.07 10.25 -1.44
N TYR A 13 -8.61 9.75 -0.30
CA TYR A 13 -7.26 9.90 0.21
C TYR A 13 -6.60 8.55 0.45
N PHE A 14 -5.28 8.52 0.25
CA PHE A 14 -4.43 7.37 0.49
C PHE A 14 -3.33 7.76 1.48
N SER A 15 -3.06 6.92 2.47
CA SER A 15 -1.94 7.13 3.37
C SER A 15 -1.28 5.81 3.75
N ARG A 16 0.05 5.82 3.86
CA ARG A 16 0.81 4.68 4.34
C ARG A 16 0.90 4.73 5.86
N LEU A 17 0.58 3.61 6.51
CA LEU A 17 0.71 3.42 7.95
C LEU A 17 2.13 2.95 8.31
N GLU A 18 2.49 3.01 9.60
CA GLU A 18 3.85 2.72 10.07
C GLU A 18 4.31 1.28 9.77
N ASP A 19 3.36 0.35 9.71
CA ASP A 19 3.56 -1.07 9.47
C ASP A 19 3.50 -1.47 7.99
N GLY A 20 3.39 -0.49 7.09
CA GLY A 20 3.34 -0.68 5.65
C GLY A 20 1.93 -0.76 5.06
N ASP A 21 0.89 -0.89 5.89
CA ASP A 21 -0.50 -0.93 5.45
C ASP A 21 -0.90 0.38 4.76
N VAL A 22 -1.94 0.32 3.93
CA VAL A 22 -2.46 1.49 3.21
C VAL A 22 -3.89 1.77 3.66
N LEU A 23 -4.10 2.95 4.25
CA LEU A 23 -5.43 3.47 4.51
C LEU A 23 -5.95 4.19 3.27
N MET A 24 -7.08 3.73 2.76
CA MET A 24 -7.91 4.39 1.75
C MET A 24 -9.16 4.95 2.43
N GLU A 25 -9.44 6.23 2.25
CA GLU A 25 -10.58 6.88 2.90
C GLU A 25 -11.30 7.88 2.02
N ASN A 26 -12.62 7.89 2.12
CA ASN A 26 -13.54 8.88 1.57
C ASN A 26 -14.76 8.91 2.50
N GLU A 27 -14.82 9.89 3.40
CA GLU A 27 -15.70 9.84 4.56
C GLU A 27 -17.18 9.57 4.20
N PRO A 28 -17.85 8.64 4.91
CA PRO A 28 -17.40 7.90 6.10
C PRO A 28 -16.66 6.58 5.78
N LEU A 29 -16.38 6.28 4.51
CA LEU A 29 -15.76 5.03 4.08
C LEU A 29 -14.27 5.03 4.41
N ARG A 30 -13.83 3.95 5.05
CA ARG A 30 -12.42 3.72 5.42
C ARG A 30 -12.09 2.26 5.22
N VAL A 31 -11.03 1.98 4.47
CA VAL A 31 -10.54 0.63 4.18
C VAL A 31 -9.05 0.62 4.47
N VAL A 32 -8.60 -0.38 5.24
CA VAL A 32 -7.17 -0.64 5.45
C VAL A 32 -6.80 -1.84 4.60
N ILE A 33 -5.86 -1.64 3.67
CA ILE A 33 -5.29 -2.71 2.85
C ILE A 33 -3.99 -3.16 3.54
N PRO A 34 -3.89 -4.44 3.94
CA PRO A 34 -2.67 -4.99 4.51
C PRO A 34 -1.48 -4.82 3.57
N ALA A 35 -0.29 -4.58 4.12
CA ALA A 35 0.92 -4.33 3.35
C ALA A 35 1.22 -5.39 2.27
N ALA A 36 0.96 -6.68 2.57
CA ALA A 36 1.14 -7.78 1.64
C ALA A 36 0.12 -7.76 0.49
N GLU A 37 -1.13 -7.43 0.77
CA GLU A 37 -2.17 -7.28 -0.25
C GLU A 37 -1.88 -6.06 -1.13
N TRP A 38 -1.45 -4.95 -0.54
CA TRP A 38 -0.99 -3.78 -1.29
C TRP A 38 0.20 -4.11 -2.20
N ALA A 39 1.16 -4.90 -1.72
CA ALA A 39 2.28 -5.36 -2.55
C ALA A 39 1.81 -6.21 -3.73
N SER A 40 0.84 -7.09 -3.53
CA SER A 40 0.22 -7.88 -4.61
C SER A 40 -0.49 -6.99 -5.63
N ILE A 41 -1.26 -5.98 -5.19
CA ILE A 41 -1.91 -5.01 -6.09
C ILE A 41 -0.86 -4.28 -6.93
N VAL A 42 0.19 -3.75 -6.32
CA VAL A 42 1.28 -3.05 -7.02
C VAL A 42 1.98 -3.97 -8.02
N ALA A 43 2.22 -5.22 -7.64
CA ALA A 43 2.82 -6.21 -8.54
C ALA A 43 1.93 -6.53 -9.75
N SER A 44 0.61 -6.52 -9.58
CA SER A 44 -0.34 -6.80 -10.66
C SER A 44 -0.46 -5.67 -11.70
N VAL A 45 -0.14 -4.43 -11.33
CA VAL A 45 -0.31 -3.24 -12.18
C VAL A 45 1.00 -2.64 -12.70
N THR A 46 2.14 -3.21 -12.32
CA THR A 46 3.45 -2.77 -12.83
C THR A 46 3.68 -3.18 -14.28
N PRO A 47 4.42 -2.40 -15.08
CA PRO A 47 4.80 -2.79 -16.44
C PRO A 47 5.55 -4.13 -16.53
N SER A 48 6.23 -4.54 -15.45
CA SER A 48 6.97 -5.81 -15.40
C SER A 48 6.06 -7.05 -15.26
N GLY A 49 4.77 -6.86 -14.97
CA GLY A 49 3.77 -7.92 -14.87
C GLY A 49 3.74 -8.66 -13.53
N ASP A 50 2.71 -9.49 -13.36
CA ASP A 50 2.46 -10.27 -12.14
C ASP A 50 3.39 -11.50 -12.04
N THR A 51 4.57 -11.27 -11.48
CA THR A 51 5.64 -12.27 -11.31
C THR A 51 6.09 -12.33 -9.85
N ALA A 52 6.70 -13.44 -9.44
CA ALA A 52 7.20 -13.62 -8.08
C ALA A 52 8.30 -12.59 -7.73
N GLU A 53 9.13 -12.24 -8.70
CA GLU A 53 10.18 -11.23 -8.59
C GLU A 53 9.56 -9.86 -8.33
N THR A 54 8.57 -9.49 -9.13
CA THR A 54 7.86 -8.22 -9.00
C THR A 54 7.13 -8.13 -7.66
N TYR A 55 6.45 -9.20 -7.23
CA TYR A 55 5.84 -9.26 -5.90
C TYR A 55 6.88 -9.08 -4.79
N SER A 56 8.03 -9.75 -4.89
CA SER A 56 9.10 -9.65 -3.89
C SER A 56 9.66 -8.22 -3.81
N GLU A 57 9.81 -7.54 -4.94
CA GLU A 57 10.21 -6.12 -4.98
C GLU A 57 9.14 -5.21 -4.36
N ALA A 58 7.87 -5.43 -4.68
CA ALA A 58 6.76 -4.68 -4.10
C ALA A 58 6.68 -4.87 -2.58
N VAL A 59 6.84 -6.10 -2.08
CA VAL A 59 6.92 -6.39 -0.64
C VAL A 59 8.08 -5.61 -0.03
N ARG A 60 9.29 -5.70 -0.59
CA ARG A 60 10.47 -4.97 -0.07
C ARG A 60 10.24 -3.47 0.03
N LEU A 61 9.51 -2.87 -0.90
CA LEU A 61 9.21 -1.44 -0.93
C LEU A 61 8.07 -1.04 0.02
N HIS A 62 7.17 -1.97 0.36
CA HIS A 62 5.91 -1.64 1.00
C HIS A 62 5.65 -2.28 2.37
N SER A 63 6.45 -3.25 2.80
CA SER A 63 6.24 -3.97 4.07
C SER A 63 6.55 -3.18 5.35
N GLY A 64 6.91 -1.89 5.22
CA GLY A 64 7.21 -1.04 6.37
C GLY A 64 8.36 -1.60 7.22
N ASN A 65 8.63 -1.00 8.38
CA ASN A 65 9.66 -1.50 9.28
C ASN A 65 9.15 -2.68 10.14
N ARG A 66 8.42 -3.62 9.54
CA ARG A 66 8.23 -4.94 10.13
C ARG A 66 9.56 -5.65 10.02
N SER A 67 10.44 -5.39 10.98
CA SER A 67 11.54 -6.29 11.31
C SER A 67 10.96 -7.70 11.29
N ALA A 68 11.44 -8.50 10.33
CA ALA A 68 11.06 -9.89 10.16
C ALA A 68 10.99 -10.56 11.54
N SER A 69 9.78 -10.95 11.92
CA SER A 69 9.52 -11.80 13.09
C SER A 69 9.58 -13.25 12.66
#